data_AF-A0AAU3AZ84-F1
#
_entry.id   AF-A0AAU3AZ84-F1
#
_cell.length_a   1.000
_cell.length_b   1.000
_cell.length_c   1.000
_cell.angle_alpha   90.00
_cell.angle_beta   90.00
_cell.angle_gamma   90.00
#
_symmetry.space_group_name_H-M   'P 1'
#
loop_
_entity.id
_entity.type
_entity.pdbx_description
1 polymer ?
#
loop_
_entity_poly.entity_id
_entity_poly.type
_entity_poly.pdbx_seq_one_letter_code
_entity_poly.pdbx_strand_id
1 'polypeptide(L)'
;MFISPESRQSKYLTQNQAGVRGGKFIKSTTGGLSDPDVPSDNVSRTPPPDGKIASADNPHAYKLDGIRDEYGNPWNTNAVTNGQALAVKISLPMPKIRRISAFMTKSNWDNSQVLSRLQFDLNNPVYTRTYNCAPHFDCNEEIPNGLAPTDPLEFSFNMPPRTVGHHVLLLEFDDPTSGDALYQVIDFRYTN
;
A
#
# COMPACT_ATOMS: atom_id res chain seq x y z
N MET A 1 -2.13 11.02 9.84
CA MET A 1 -1.15 10.00 9.42
C MET A 1 -0.08 10.68 8.58
N PHE A 2 1.20 10.46 8.89
CA PHE A 2 2.33 10.98 8.11
C PHE A 2 2.87 9.89 7.19
N ILE A 3 3.24 10.25 5.96
CA ILE A 3 4.01 9.40 5.04
C ILE A 3 4.89 10.28 4.13
N SER A 4 6.12 9.85 3.89
CA SER A 4 7.06 10.45 2.94
C SER A 4 7.68 9.36 2.05
N PRO A 5 7.69 9.49 0.71
CA PRO A 5 7.04 10.56 -0.05
C PRO A 5 5.52 10.59 0.18
N GLU A 6 4.92 11.76 -0.02
CA GLU A 6 3.49 11.93 0.24
C GLU A 6 2.65 11.02 -0.66
N SER A 7 1.70 10.32 -0.03
CA SER A 7 0.71 9.50 -0.70
C SER A 7 -0.45 10.34 -1.22
N ARG A 8 -1.23 9.74 -2.12
CA ARG A 8 -2.51 10.30 -2.58
C ARG A 8 -3.46 10.51 -1.39
N GLN A 9 -3.48 9.57 -0.44
CA GLN A 9 -4.26 9.71 0.79
C GLN A 9 -3.80 10.93 1.59
N SER A 10 -2.49 11.12 1.80
CA SER A 10 -1.98 12.24 2.60
C SER A 10 -2.15 13.60 1.93
N LYS A 11 -2.17 13.65 0.59
CA LYS A 11 -2.38 14.89 -0.18
C LYS A 11 -3.84 15.32 -0.24
N TYR A 12 -4.78 14.37 -0.31
CA TYR A 12 -6.17 14.67 -0.67
C TYR A 12 -7.20 14.33 0.43
N LEU A 13 -6.80 13.67 1.52
CA LEU A 13 -7.64 13.45 2.69
C LEU A 13 -7.12 14.23 3.91
N THR A 14 -7.97 14.41 4.91
CA THR A 14 -7.51 14.96 6.20
C THR A 14 -6.60 13.95 6.91
N GLN A 15 -5.73 14.43 7.81
CA GLN A 15 -4.79 13.55 8.53
C GLN A 15 -5.47 12.40 9.28
N ASN A 16 -6.70 12.60 9.77
CA ASN A 16 -7.47 11.59 10.49
C ASN A 16 -8.15 10.56 9.56
N GLN A 17 -8.22 10.85 8.26
CA GLN A 17 -8.86 10.00 7.25
C GLN A 17 -7.85 9.26 6.35
N ALA A 18 -6.59 9.68 6.34
CA ALA A 18 -5.57 9.12 5.44
C ALA A 18 -5.27 7.62 5.68
N GLY A 19 -5.65 7.07 6.84
CA GLY A 19 -5.46 5.66 7.20
C GLY A 19 -6.54 4.73 6.64
N VAL A 20 -6.67 4.63 5.31
CA VAL A 20 -7.71 3.79 4.67
C VAL A 20 -7.38 2.30 4.74
N ARG A 21 -8.34 1.49 5.20
CA ARG A 21 -8.20 0.04 5.39
C ARG A 21 -9.25 -0.72 4.61
N GLY A 22 -8.84 -1.87 4.06
CA GLY A 22 -9.69 -2.84 3.36
C GLY A 22 -9.17 -4.25 3.59
N GLY A 23 -9.80 -5.30 3.04
CA GLY A 23 -9.34 -6.68 3.25
C GLY A 23 -7.93 -6.94 2.71
N LYS A 24 -7.07 -7.63 3.47
CA LYS A 24 -5.68 -7.93 3.08
C LYS A 24 -5.54 -8.95 1.96
N PHE A 25 -4.35 -9.00 1.36
CA PHE A 25 -3.97 -9.87 0.25
C PHE A 25 -4.54 -9.40 -1.10
N ILE A 26 -4.16 -8.19 -1.52
CA ILE A 26 -4.68 -7.50 -2.72
C ILE A 26 -4.67 -8.34 -4.02
N LYS A 27 -3.78 -9.33 -4.13
CA LYS A 27 -3.74 -10.25 -5.27
C LYS A 27 -5.01 -11.09 -5.40
N SER A 28 -5.72 -11.33 -4.29
CA SER A 28 -6.99 -12.06 -4.27
C SER A 28 -8.18 -11.16 -4.60
N THR A 29 -9.27 -11.79 -5.05
CA THR A 29 -10.60 -11.19 -5.19
C THR A 29 -11.60 -11.75 -4.17
N THR A 30 -11.17 -12.69 -3.32
CA THR A 30 -11.99 -13.33 -2.29
C THR A 30 -11.36 -13.13 -0.91
N GLY A 31 -12.22 -12.99 0.11
CA GLY A 31 -11.83 -13.07 1.52
C GLY A 31 -11.72 -14.53 2.00
N GLY A 32 -11.48 -14.69 3.30
CA GLY A 32 -11.40 -15.98 3.98
C GLY A 32 -10.06 -16.70 3.80
N LEU A 33 -9.02 -16.01 3.31
CA LEU A 33 -7.71 -16.60 3.11
C LEU A 33 -6.89 -16.56 4.40
N SER A 34 -6.29 -17.69 4.77
CA SER A 34 -5.26 -17.72 5.82
C SER A 34 -3.97 -17.10 5.30
N ASP A 35 -3.21 -16.48 6.21
CA ASP A 35 -1.85 -16.05 5.88
C ASP A 35 -0.99 -17.30 5.56
N PRO A 36 -0.25 -17.30 4.43
CA PRO A 36 0.53 -18.47 4.01
C PRO A 36 1.74 -18.75 4.90
N ASP A 37 2.27 -17.71 5.57
CA ASP A 37 3.45 -17.82 6.42
C ASP A 37 3.05 -18.04 7.89
N VAL A 38 1.94 -17.44 8.33
CA VAL A 38 1.47 -17.48 9.72
C VAL A 38 -0.02 -17.82 9.81
N PRO A 39 -0.42 -19.10 9.71
CA PRO A 39 -1.83 -19.51 9.69
C PRO A 39 -2.65 -19.15 10.94
N SER A 40 -1.99 -18.80 12.05
CA SER A 40 -2.64 -18.33 13.29
C SER A 40 -3.13 -16.88 13.23
N ASP A 41 -2.77 -16.12 12.20
CA ASP A 41 -3.31 -14.78 11.99
C ASP A 41 -4.78 -14.84 11.53
N ASN A 42 -5.53 -13.77 11.78
CA ASN A 42 -6.93 -13.70 11.35
C ASN A 42 -7.03 -13.79 9.83
N VAL A 43 -8.02 -14.54 9.33
CA VAL A 43 -8.25 -14.69 7.88
C VAL A 43 -8.63 -13.37 7.22
N SER A 44 -8.29 -13.21 5.93
CA SER A 44 -8.57 -11.97 5.21
C SER A 44 -10.08 -11.65 5.10
N ARG A 45 -10.43 -10.36 5.11
CA ARG A 45 -11.67 -9.90 4.50
C ARG A 45 -11.51 -9.87 2.98
N THR A 46 -12.60 -9.70 2.25
CA THR A 46 -12.53 -9.48 0.80
C THR A 46 -11.70 -8.21 0.52
N PRO A 47 -10.63 -8.30 -0.29
CA PRO A 47 -9.82 -7.14 -0.62
C PRO A 47 -10.59 -6.13 -1.48
N PRO A 48 -10.15 -4.86 -1.52
CA PRO A 48 -10.81 -3.84 -2.32
C PRO A 48 -10.98 -4.28 -3.79
N PRO A 49 -12.16 -4.12 -4.41
CA PRO A 49 -12.36 -4.46 -5.81
C PRO A 49 -11.55 -3.54 -6.73
N ASP A 50 -11.38 -3.94 -7.98
CA ASP A 50 -10.78 -3.09 -9.00
C ASP A 50 -11.59 -1.78 -9.15
N GLY A 51 -10.89 -0.66 -9.34
CA GLY A 51 -11.47 0.67 -9.29
C GLY A 51 -11.74 1.21 -7.88
N LYS A 52 -11.42 0.44 -6.81
CA LYS A 52 -11.54 0.86 -5.40
C LYS A 52 -10.26 0.66 -4.59
N ILE A 53 -9.15 0.41 -5.27
CA ILE A 53 -7.86 0.09 -4.63
C ILE A 53 -7.33 1.29 -3.83
N ALA A 54 -7.46 2.52 -4.35
CA ALA A 54 -6.90 3.71 -3.70
C ALA A 54 -7.68 4.13 -2.44
N SER A 55 -9.00 3.98 -2.47
CA SER A 55 -9.87 4.20 -1.31
C SER A 55 -9.90 3.03 -0.33
N ALA A 56 -9.34 1.87 -0.71
CA ALA A 56 -9.55 0.60 -0.02
C ALA A 56 -11.04 0.23 0.14
N ASP A 57 -11.86 0.60 -0.84
CA ASP A 57 -13.34 0.51 -0.81
C ASP A 57 -13.99 1.31 0.33
N ASN A 58 -13.30 2.31 0.87
CA ASN A 58 -13.83 3.16 1.93
C ASN A 58 -14.71 4.28 1.35
N PRO A 59 -16.00 4.38 1.74
CA PRO A 59 -16.91 5.41 1.22
C PRO A 59 -16.46 6.85 1.49
N HIS A 60 -15.66 7.12 2.52
CA HIS A 60 -15.13 8.46 2.79
C HIS A 60 -13.94 8.83 1.92
N ALA A 61 -13.30 7.85 1.28
CA ALA A 61 -12.12 8.02 0.45
C ALA A 61 -12.38 7.76 -1.04
N TYR A 62 -13.64 7.61 -1.45
CA TYR A 62 -14.02 7.29 -2.84
C TYR A 62 -13.41 8.22 -3.89
N LYS A 63 -13.15 9.48 -3.53
CA LYS A 63 -12.53 10.46 -4.43
C LYS A 63 -11.11 10.08 -4.86
N LEU A 64 -10.43 9.21 -4.12
CA LEU A 64 -9.08 8.73 -4.46
C LEU A 64 -9.06 7.75 -5.63
N ASP A 65 -10.21 7.17 -5.97
CA ASP A 65 -10.35 6.14 -7.00
C ASP A 65 -10.42 6.68 -8.43
N GLY A 66 -10.54 8.01 -8.58
CA GLY A 66 -10.60 8.66 -9.88
C GLY A 66 -9.31 8.52 -10.69
N ILE A 67 -9.44 8.65 -12.02
CA ILE A 67 -8.29 8.81 -12.93
C ILE A 67 -7.61 10.16 -12.70
N ARG A 68 -8.39 11.14 -12.22
CA ARG A 68 -8.00 12.52 -11.89
C ARG A 68 -8.49 12.85 -10.49
N ASP A 69 -7.99 13.94 -9.93
CA ASP A 69 -8.50 14.45 -8.66
C ASP A 69 -9.97 14.94 -8.76
N GLU A 70 -10.53 15.35 -7.63
CA GLU A 70 -11.94 15.80 -7.53
C GLU A 70 -12.25 17.07 -8.35
N TYR A 71 -11.24 17.75 -8.86
CA TYR A 71 -11.35 18.94 -9.70
C TYR A 71 -10.99 18.65 -11.17
N GLY A 72 -10.68 17.40 -11.53
CA GLY A 72 -10.29 17.00 -12.89
C GLY A 72 -8.81 17.24 -13.22
N ASN A 73 -7.97 17.58 -12.26
CA ASN A 73 -6.53 17.70 -12.49
C ASN A 73 -5.84 16.34 -12.45
N PRO A 74 -4.69 16.18 -13.14
CA PRO A 74 -3.82 15.02 -12.91
C PRO A 74 -3.41 14.92 -11.45
N TRP A 75 -3.24 13.70 -10.96
CA TRP A 75 -2.75 13.46 -9.60
C TRP A 75 -1.37 14.09 -9.36
N ASN A 76 -1.17 14.71 -8.20
CA ASN A 76 0.12 15.25 -7.79
C ASN A 76 1.16 14.15 -7.61
N THR A 77 2.23 14.19 -8.39
CA THR A 77 3.28 13.16 -8.44
C THR A 77 4.54 13.57 -7.69
N ASN A 78 5.27 12.57 -7.18
CA ASN A 78 6.63 12.72 -6.68
C ASN A 78 7.61 12.39 -7.83
N ALA A 79 8.65 13.20 -8.06
CA ALA A 79 9.61 12.95 -9.13
C ALA A 79 10.60 11.85 -8.73
N VAL A 80 10.88 10.92 -9.66
CA VAL A 80 11.83 9.81 -9.45
C VAL A 80 12.55 9.44 -10.74
N THR A 81 13.69 8.76 -10.62
CA THR A 81 14.43 8.16 -11.74
C THR A 81 14.55 6.64 -11.59
N ASN A 82 14.88 5.98 -12.68
CA ASN A 82 15.12 4.54 -12.68
C ASN A 82 16.32 4.19 -11.78
N GLY A 83 16.16 3.17 -10.93
CA GLY A 83 17.20 2.73 -9.99
C GLY A 83 17.43 3.63 -8.77
N GLN A 84 16.71 4.76 -8.67
CA GLN A 84 16.79 5.63 -7.49
C GLN A 84 16.46 4.86 -6.21
N ALA A 85 17.27 4.99 -5.18
CA ALA A 85 16.92 4.51 -3.85
C ALA A 85 15.77 5.34 -3.28
N LEU A 86 14.60 4.71 -3.10
CA LEU A 86 13.45 5.32 -2.47
C LEU A 86 13.44 4.96 -0.99
N ALA A 87 13.45 5.96 -0.12
CA ALA A 87 13.20 5.78 1.31
C ALA A 87 11.74 6.16 1.61
N VAL A 88 11.00 5.24 2.24
CA VAL A 88 9.65 5.47 2.74
C VAL A 88 9.71 5.61 4.26
N LYS A 89 9.09 6.67 4.78
CA LYS A 89 8.88 6.89 6.22
C LYS A 89 7.39 7.06 6.47
N ILE A 90 6.81 6.31 7.41
CA ILE A 90 5.36 6.33 7.67
C ILE A 90 5.05 6.16 9.15
N SER A 91 4.09 6.94 9.66
CA SER A 91 3.49 6.70 10.98
C SER A 91 2.22 5.87 10.79
N LEU A 92 2.23 4.63 11.25
CA LEU A 92 1.11 3.70 11.03
C LEU A 92 0.04 3.84 12.12
N PRO A 93 -1.26 3.97 11.75
CA PRO A 93 -2.37 3.93 12.71
C PRO A 93 -2.74 2.48 13.08
N MET A 94 -1.77 1.57 13.08
CA MET A 94 -1.95 0.13 13.27
C MET A 94 -1.13 -0.33 14.48
N PRO A 95 -1.69 -1.13 15.40
CA PRO A 95 -0.95 -1.59 16.57
C PRO A 95 0.04 -2.72 16.23
N LYS A 96 -0.21 -3.47 15.14
CA LYS A 96 0.63 -4.59 14.70
C LYS A 96 0.69 -4.66 13.18
N ILE A 97 1.80 -5.13 12.63
CA ILE A 97 1.98 -5.39 11.19
C ILE A 97 2.60 -6.77 10.96
N ARG A 98 2.02 -7.55 10.03
CA ARG A 98 2.57 -8.85 9.59
C ARG A 98 3.55 -8.67 8.46
N ARG A 99 3.12 -7.92 7.44
CA ARG A 99 3.82 -7.83 6.17
C ARG A 99 3.65 -6.44 5.58
N ILE A 100 4.73 -5.96 4.99
CA ILE A 100 4.74 -4.80 4.12
C ILE A 100 4.93 -5.32 2.71
N SER A 101 4.06 -4.93 1.79
CA SER A 101 4.18 -5.24 0.37
C SER A 101 4.09 -3.95 -0.44
N ALA A 102 5.01 -3.78 -1.38
CA ALA A 102 5.02 -2.64 -2.29
C ALA A 102 4.93 -3.15 -3.74
N PHE A 103 3.90 -2.72 -4.45
CA PHE A 103 3.63 -3.12 -5.83
C PHE A 103 3.68 -1.89 -6.73
N MET A 104 4.37 -1.99 -7.86
CA MET A 104 4.45 -0.91 -8.84
C MET A 104 3.57 -1.23 -10.04
N THR A 105 2.97 -0.22 -10.67
CA THR A 105 2.32 -0.41 -11.97
C THR A 105 3.31 -0.94 -13.01
N LYS A 106 2.81 -1.69 -13.99
CA LYS A 106 3.57 -2.19 -15.14
C LYS A 106 4.07 -1.05 -16.02
N SER A 107 5.14 -1.27 -16.77
CA SER A 107 5.66 -0.27 -17.73
C SER A 107 4.65 0.12 -18.82
N ASN A 108 3.74 -0.78 -19.20
CA ASN A 108 2.72 -0.54 -20.22
C ASN A 108 1.31 -0.38 -19.61
N TRP A 109 1.19 0.02 -18.35
CA TRP A 109 -0.10 0.22 -17.71
C TRP A 109 -0.86 1.39 -18.36
N ASP A 110 -2.19 1.25 -18.46
CA ASP A 110 -3.06 2.31 -19.00
C ASP A 110 -3.43 3.31 -17.91
N ASN A 111 -2.77 4.48 -17.89
CA ASN A 111 -3.04 5.54 -16.92
C ASN A 111 -4.32 6.35 -17.19
N SER A 112 -5.08 6.01 -18.23
CA SER A 112 -6.41 6.57 -18.51
C SER A 112 -7.55 5.80 -17.85
N GLN A 113 -7.23 4.71 -17.13
CA GLN A 113 -8.17 3.86 -16.43
C GLN A 113 -7.98 3.95 -14.91
N VAL A 114 -9.05 3.69 -14.16
CA VAL A 114 -8.99 3.56 -12.70
C VAL A 114 -8.07 2.40 -12.29
N LEU A 115 -7.51 2.48 -11.07
CA LEU A 115 -6.56 1.49 -10.57
C LEU A 115 -7.20 0.09 -10.46
N SER A 116 -6.58 -0.90 -11.09
CA SER A 116 -6.99 -2.30 -11.09
C SER A 116 -5.80 -3.23 -10.92
N ARG A 117 -6.04 -4.46 -10.44
CA ARG A 117 -5.00 -5.49 -10.29
C ARG A 117 -4.22 -5.74 -11.58
N LEU A 118 -4.88 -5.63 -12.75
CA LEU A 118 -4.24 -5.83 -14.06
C LEU A 118 -3.12 -4.84 -14.36
N GLN A 119 -3.18 -3.63 -13.80
CA GLN A 119 -2.18 -2.59 -14.01
C GLN A 119 -0.92 -2.77 -13.14
N PHE A 120 -0.97 -3.57 -12.07
CA PHE A 120 0.13 -3.76 -11.13
C PHE A 120 0.92 -5.06 -11.37
N ASP A 121 2.21 -5.03 -11.04
CA ASP A 121 3.08 -6.21 -10.98
C ASP A 121 2.89 -6.99 -9.65
N LEU A 122 1.70 -7.53 -9.41
CA LEU A 122 1.34 -8.16 -8.12
C LEU A 122 2.10 -9.45 -7.80
N ASN A 123 2.75 -10.07 -8.79
CA ASN A 123 3.56 -11.28 -8.58
C ASN A 123 5.02 -10.97 -8.24
N ASN A 124 5.47 -9.74 -8.49
CA ASN A 124 6.85 -9.32 -8.29
C ASN A 124 6.84 -7.98 -7.54
N PRO A 125 6.52 -7.98 -6.23
CA PRO A 125 6.57 -6.76 -5.44
C PRO A 125 7.98 -6.17 -5.51
N VAL A 126 8.07 -4.85 -5.60
CA VAL A 126 9.36 -4.13 -5.59
C VAL A 126 10.01 -4.17 -4.22
N TYR A 127 9.20 -4.41 -3.19
CA TYR A 127 9.64 -4.59 -1.82
C TYR A 127 8.65 -5.47 -1.07
N THR A 128 9.15 -6.40 -0.28
CA THR A 128 8.36 -7.09 0.73
C THR A 128 9.17 -7.32 1.99
N ARG A 129 8.52 -7.22 3.14
CA ARG A 129 9.11 -7.60 4.44
C ARG A 129 8.03 -8.25 5.29
N THR A 130 8.24 -9.50 5.65
CA THR A 130 7.40 -10.26 6.59
C THR A 130 8.10 -10.31 7.94
N TYR A 131 7.36 -10.06 9.02
CA TYR A 131 7.81 -10.28 10.38
C TYR A 131 7.31 -11.65 10.84
N ASN A 132 8.13 -12.44 11.54
CA ASN A 132 7.85 -13.86 11.78
C ASN A 132 7.30 -14.17 13.18
N CYS A 133 7.23 -13.19 14.08
CA CYS A 133 6.70 -13.43 15.42
C CYS A 133 5.25 -13.93 15.33
N ALA A 134 4.98 -15.07 15.96
CA ALA A 134 3.69 -15.75 15.96
C ALA A 134 3.51 -16.54 17.27
N PRO A 135 2.26 -16.68 17.77
CA PRO A 135 1.04 -16.06 17.27
C PRO A 135 1.02 -14.55 17.57
N HIS A 136 0.24 -13.78 16.81
CA HIS A 136 0.30 -12.32 16.89
C HIS A 136 0.02 -11.74 18.28
N PHE A 137 -0.78 -12.40 19.11
CA PHE A 137 -1.15 -11.90 20.45
C PHE A 137 0.01 -11.94 21.47
N ASP A 138 1.01 -12.78 21.25
CA ASP A 138 2.22 -12.84 22.10
C ASP A 138 3.31 -11.85 21.63
N CYS A 139 3.13 -11.25 20.45
CA CYS A 139 4.12 -10.39 19.79
C CYS A 139 3.91 -8.90 20.07
N ASN A 140 4.09 -8.50 21.32
CA ASN A 140 3.85 -7.11 21.76
C ASN A 140 5.09 -6.20 21.67
N GLU A 141 6.26 -6.78 21.42
CA GLU A 141 7.49 -6.02 21.18
C GLU A 141 7.44 -5.25 19.85
N GLU A 142 8.30 -4.25 19.74
CA GLU A 142 8.55 -3.55 18.49
C GLU A 142 9.23 -4.48 17.48
N ILE A 143 8.97 -4.26 16.19
CA ILE A 143 9.71 -4.90 15.11
C ILE A 143 11.23 -4.61 15.26
N PRO A 144 12.13 -5.56 14.92
CA PRO A 144 11.85 -6.82 14.24
C PRO A 144 11.49 -7.99 15.16
N ASN A 145 11.55 -7.83 16.48
CA ASN A 145 11.37 -8.94 17.44
C ASN A 145 9.89 -9.23 17.76
N GLY A 146 9.02 -8.22 17.65
CA GLY A 146 7.57 -8.39 17.73
C GLY A 146 6.86 -7.92 16.46
N LEU A 147 5.67 -7.33 16.63
CA LEU A 147 4.85 -6.86 15.51
C LEU A 147 4.44 -5.38 15.65
N ALA A 148 4.73 -4.73 16.79
CA ALA A 148 4.43 -3.31 16.94
C ALA A 148 5.34 -2.49 16.01
N PRO A 149 4.78 -1.63 15.13
CA PRO A 149 5.60 -0.83 14.23
C PRO A 149 6.37 0.24 15.01
N THR A 150 7.60 0.53 14.57
CA THR A 150 8.32 1.75 15.00
C THR A 150 7.53 2.99 14.53
N ASP A 151 7.71 4.13 15.20
CA ASP A 151 7.14 5.40 14.76
C ASP A 151 8.24 6.49 14.65
N PRO A 152 8.65 6.89 13.43
CA PRO A 152 8.17 6.39 12.14
C PRO A 152 8.69 4.97 11.80
N LEU A 153 7.92 4.25 11.00
CA LEU A 153 8.37 3.06 10.29
C LEU A 153 9.16 3.48 9.05
N GLU A 154 10.38 2.95 8.92
CA GLU A 154 11.26 3.26 7.80
C GLU A 154 11.65 1.99 7.01
N PHE A 155 11.61 2.10 5.69
CA PHE A 155 12.14 1.07 4.78
C PHE A 155 12.54 1.70 3.44
N SER A 156 13.41 1.01 2.70
CA SER A 156 13.89 1.49 1.41
C SER A 156 14.03 0.36 0.40
N PHE A 157 13.95 0.74 -0.87
CA PHE A 157 14.16 -0.14 -2.02
C PHE A 157 14.54 0.71 -3.24
N ASN A 158 15.12 0.07 -4.26
CA ASN A 158 15.45 0.75 -5.50
C ASN A 158 14.22 0.79 -6.41
N MET A 159 13.96 1.94 -7.01
CA MET A 159 12.87 2.11 -7.97
C MET A 159 13.14 1.23 -9.20
N PRO A 160 12.19 0.36 -9.59
CA PRO A 160 12.40 -0.51 -10.73
C PRO A 160 12.43 0.31 -12.03
N PRO A 161 13.01 -0.25 -13.11
CA PRO A 161 12.93 0.34 -14.43
C PRO A 161 11.47 0.53 -14.87
N ARG A 162 11.12 1.74 -15.28
CA ARG A 162 9.81 2.12 -15.82
C ARG A 162 9.96 3.09 -16.98
N THR A 163 8.90 3.16 -17.79
CA THR A 163 8.75 4.18 -18.81
C THR A 163 8.67 5.57 -18.18
N VAL A 164 9.18 6.57 -18.89
CA VAL A 164 9.00 7.97 -18.50
C VAL A 164 7.51 8.29 -18.43
N GLY A 165 7.09 8.97 -17.35
CA GLY A 165 5.69 9.33 -17.13
C GLY A 165 5.13 8.91 -15.78
N HIS A 166 3.80 8.86 -15.70
CA HIS A 166 3.08 8.58 -14.46
C HIS A 166 3.09 7.08 -14.15
N HIS A 167 3.52 6.75 -12.93
CA HIS A 167 3.46 5.42 -12.36
C HIS A 167 2.91 5.49 -10.94
N VAL A 168 2.40 4.37 -10.46
CA VAL A 168 1.78 4.29 -9.14
C VAL A 168 2.42 3.16 -8.35
N LEU A 169 2.83 3.50 -7.12
CA LEU A 169 3.22 2.53 -6.11
C LEU A 169 2.04 2.31 -5.16
N LEU A 170 1.65 1.06 -5.01
CA LEU A 170 0.72 0.61 -3.99
C LEU A 170 1.50 0.00 -2.82
N LEU A 171 1.31 0.54 -1.62
CA LEU A 171 1.76 -0.04 -0.37
C LEU A 171 0.58 -0.72 0.33
N GLU A 172 0.79 -1.95 0.77
CA GLU A 172 -0.13 -2.76 1.56
C GLU A 172 0.58 -3.15 2.88
N PHE A 173 -0.07 -2.86 4.01
CA PHE A 173 0.41 -3.25 5.34
C PHE A 173 -0.60 -4.20 5.99
N ASP A 174 -0.27 -5.49 6.04
CA ASP A 174 -1.18 -6.53 6.53
C ASP A 174 -1.31 -6.46 8.06
N ASP A 175 -2.54 -6.40 8.55
CA ASP A 175 -2.85 -6.50 9.97
C ASP A 175 -2.99 -7.99 10.37
N PRO A 176 -2.16 -8.50 11.29
CA PRO A 176 -2.28 -9.89 11.75
C PRO A 176 -3.50 -10.11 12.65
N THR A 177 -3.99 -9.03 13.30
CA THR A 177 -5.06 -9.04 14.31
C THR A 177 -6.45 -8.90 13.69
N SER A 178 -6.54 -8.64 12.39
CA SER A 178 -7.79 -8.52 11.65
C SER A 178 -7.67 -9.12 10.25
N GLY A 179 -8.77 -9.10 9.49
CA GLY A 179 -8.76 -9.46 8.09
C GLY A 179 -8.30 -8.34 7.16
N ASP A 180 -7.78 -7.23 7.70
CA ASP A 180 -7.52 -6.00 6.95
C ASP A 180 -6.04 -5.77 6.65
N ALA A 181 -5.82 -4.91 5.65
CA ALA A 181 -4.57 -4.21 5.42
C ALA A 181 -4.84 -2.70 5.34
N LEU A 182 -3.82 -1.91 5.68
CA LEU A 182 -3.77 -0.49 5.34
C LEU A 182 -3.25 -0.35 3.90
N TYR A 183 -3.93 0.48 3.10
CA TYR A 183 -3.55 0.77 1.72
C TYR A 183 -3.03 2.21 1.61
N GLN A 184 -1.88 2.40 0.96
CA GLN A 184 -1.38 3.72 0.57
C GLN A 184 -0.97 3.72 -0.90
N VAL A 185 -1.34 4.78 -1.62
CA VAL A 185 -1.04 4.95 -3.04
C VAL A 185 -0.08 6.13 -3.16
N ILE A 186 1.09 5.93 -3.74
CA ILE A 186 2.05 7.00 -4.01
C ILE A 186 2.15 7.18 -5.52
N ASP A 187 1.79 8.37 -5.99
CA ASP A 187 1.90 8.76 -7.39
C ASP A 187 3.32 9.24 -7.69
N PHE A 188 3.92 8.71 -8.76
CA PHE A 188 5.27 9.01 -9.21
C PHE A 188 5.29 9.52 -10.64
N ARG A 189 6.23 10.43 -10.93
CA ARG A 189 6.61 10.82 -12.29
C ARG A 189 8.05 10.41 -12.53
N TYR A 190 8.23 9.43 -13.41
CA TYR A 190 9.54 9.01 -13.90
C TYR A 190 10.06 10.01 -14.94
N THR A 191 11.29 10.50 -14.77
CA THR A 191 11.85 11.58 -15.60
C THR A 191 13.00 11.21 -16.53
N ASN A 192 13.73 10.12 -16.26
CA ASN A 192 14.69 9.39 -17.13
C ASN A 192 15.35 8.26 -16.30
#